data_AF-A0A9E3RW75-F1
#
_entry.id   AF-A0A9E3RW75-F1
#
_cell.length_a   1.000
_cell.length_b   1.000
_cell.length_c   1.000
_cell.angle_alpha   90.00
_cell.angle_beta   90.00
_cell.angle_gamma   90.00
#
_symmetry.space_group_name_H-M   'P 1'
#
loop_
_entity.id
_entity.type
_entity.pdbx_description
1 polymer ?
#
loop_
_entity_poly.entity_id
_entity_poly.type
_entity_poly.pdbx_seq_one_letter_code
_entity_poly.pdbx_strand_id
1 'polypeptide(L)'
;MPIEQGQIVKNLIPTEPVTVNQIQPLGSMVSIKFTGVNTNRANSKVISKQEFEALEVLTQEGTFNFKGDPKRFALFAEAERINSAYQFDPLFAVNCSIVDPLPHQVEAVYKFLLPLPKIRF
;
A
#
# COMPACT_ATOMS: atom_id res chain seq x y z
N MET A 1 21.27 15.26 11.19
CA MET A 1 20.26 15.74 12.15
C MET A 1 19.74 14.53 12.91
N PRO A 2 19.46 14.62 14.22
CA PRO A 2 18.92 13.49 14.95
C PRO A 2 17.52 13.14 14.42
N ILE A 3 17.21 11.85 14.39
CA ILE A 3 15.89 11.35 14.00
C ILE A 3 14.92 11.63 15.15
N GLU A 4 13.75 12.14 14.80
CA GLU A 4 12.71 12.51 15.74
C GLU A 4 11.50 11.58 15.65
N GLN A 5 10.70 11.57 16.71
CA GLN A 5 9.42 10.86 16.72
C GLN A 5 8.48 11.44 15.64
N GLY A 6 7.74 10.57 14.96
CA GLY A 6 6.83 10.92 13.87
C GLY A 6 7.50 11.02 12.48
N GLN A 7 8.82 10.87 12.40
CA GLN A 7 9.51 10.79 11.12
C GLN A 7 9.37 9.41 10.48
N ILE A 8 9.30 9.39 9.15
CA ILE A 8 9.36 8.18 8.34
C ILE A 8 10.80 7.96 7.92
N VAL A 9 11.36 6.82 8.32
CA VAL A 9 12.75 6.47 8.09
C VAL A 9 12.88 5.23 7.22
N LYS A 10 13.96 5.19 6.44
CA LYS A 10 14.41 4.04 5.67
C LYS A 10 15.58 3.36 6.39
N ASN A 11 15.87 2.12 6.01
CA ASN A 11 16.97 1.29 6.50
C ASN A 11 16.84 0.75 7.93
N LEU A 12 15.70 0.95 8.63
CA LEU A 12 15.47 0.28 9.91
C LEU A 12 15.15 -1.21 9.72
N ILE A 13 14.33 -1.52 8.72
CA ILE A 13 14.01 -2.87 8.24
C ILE A 13 14.18 -2.93 6.71
N PRO A 14 14.48 -4.09 6.13
CA PRO A 14 14.72 -4.22 4.69
C PRO A 14 13.43 -4.19 3.85
N THR A 15 12.28 -4.47 4.45
CA THR A 15 11.02 -4.70 3.72
C THR A 15 10.29 -3.42 3.33
N GLU A 16 10.27 -2.42 4.19
CA GLU A 16 9.53 -1.18 3.97
C GLU A 16 10.07 -0.02 4.82
N PRO A 17 9.79 1.24 4.43
CA PRO A 17 9.93 2.39 5.31
C PRO A 17 9.01 2.29 6.54
N VAL A 18 9.42 2.94 7.63
CA VAL A 18 8.72 2.84 8.92
C VAL A 18 8.57 4.20 9.58
N THR A 19 7.44 4.42 10.25
CA THR A 19 7.21 5.59 11.09
C THR A 19 7.77 5.36 12.48
N VAL A 20 8.58 6.29 12.99
CA VAL A 20 9.19 6.21 14.32
C VAL A 20 8.17 6.63 15.38
N ASN A 21 7.73 5.68 16.21
CA ASN A 21 6.76 5.95 17.27
C ASN A 21 7.42 6.34 18.58
N GLN A 22 8.55 5.75 18.92
CA GLN A 22 9.26 6.04 20.17
C GLN A 22 10.73 5.68 20.03
N ILE A 23 11.60 6.54 20.57
CA ILE A 23 13.05 6.32 20.63
C ILE A 23 13.45 6.27 22.11
N GLN A 24 14.08 5.17 22.53
CA GLN A 24 14.57 4.99 23.90
C GLN A 24 16.07 4.66 23.88
N PRO A 25 16.93 5.52 24.43
CA PRO A 25 18.36 5.23 24.55
C PRO A 25 18.60 4.16 25.62
N LEU A 26 19.47 3.20 25.30
CA LEU A 26 19.89 2.07 26.13
C LEU A 26 21.42 2.04 26.21
N GLY A 27 22.01 3.10 26.77
CA GLY A 27 23.46 3.25 26.89
C GLY A 27 24.16 3.37 25.52
N SER A 28 24.75 2.28 25.04
CA SER A 28 25.41 2.18 23.72
C SER A 28 24.46 1.80 22.57
N MET A 29 23.24 1.34 22.90
CA MET A 29 22.20 0.95 21.96
C MET A 29 21.02 1.91 22.01
N VAL A 30 20.14 1.83 21.01
CA VAL A 30 18.89 2.59 20.91
C VAL A 30 17.77 1.62 20.58
N SER A 31 16.71 1.61 21.39
CA SER A 31 15.47 0.89 21.08
C SER A 31 14.52 1.82 20.36
N ILE A 32 14.05 1.39 19.18
CA ILE A 32 13.07 2.11 18.37
C ILE A 32 11.80 1.27 18.30
N LYS A 33 10.67 1.84 18.74
CA LYS A 33 9.34 1.33 18.38
C LYS A 33 8.89 2.03 17.11
N PHE A 34 8.37 1.27 16.16
CA PHE A 34 8.00 1.78 14.84
C PHE A 34 6.76 1.09 14.29
N THR A 35 6.13 1.71 13.30
CA THR A 35 5.03 1.13 12.52
C THR A 35 5.41 1.11 11.04
N GLY A 36 5.18 -0.03 10.35
CA GLY A 36 5.39 -0.12 8.90
C GLY A 36 4.40 0.73 8.12
N VAL A 37 4.88 1.49 7.12
CA VAL A 37 4.05 2.43 6.36
C VAL A 37 3.03 1.71 5.46
N ASN A 38 3.41 0.58 4.85
CA ASN A 38 2.52 -0.17 3.97
C ASN A 38 1.73 -1.23 4.75
N THR A 39 2.38 -1.91 5.70
CA THR A 39 1.73 -3.01 6.43
C THR A 39 0.89 -2.57 7.62
N ASN A 40 1.07 -1.33 8.11
CA ASN A 40 0.49 -0.82 9.36
C ASN A 40 0.78 -1.70 10.59
N ARG A 41 1.86 -2.50 10.55
CA ARG A 41 2.26 -3.36 11.68
C ARG A 41 3.23 -2.64 12.59
N ALA A 42 2.91 -2.60 13.87
CA ALA A 42 3.80 -2.08 14.91
C ALA A 42 4.82 -3.15 15.33
N ASN A 43 6.07 -2.75 15.50
CA ASN A 43 7.14 -3.61 16.02
C ASN A 43 8.20 -2.76 16.74
N SER A 44 9.21 -3.41 17.31
CA SER A 44 10.35 -2.75 17.95
C SER A 44 11.66 -3.40 17.54
N LYS A 45 12.72 -2.58 17.40
CA LYS A 45 14.07 -3.06 17.10
C LYS A 45 15.08 -2.29 17.92
N VAL A 46 16.05 -3.01 18.46
CA VAL A 46 17.21 -2.44 19.16
C VAL A 46 18.37 -2.42 18.19
N ILE A 47 18.98 -1.25 18.00
CA ILE A 47 20.08 -1.01 17.08
C ILE A 47 21.22 -0.27 17.78
N SER A 48 22.43 -0.34 17.22
CA SER A 48 23.58 0.43 17.67
C SER A 48 23.43 1.92 17.33
N LYS A 49 24.21 2.79 17.99
CA LYS A 49 24.27 4.22 17.62
C LYS A 49 24.75 4.45 16.18
N GLN A 50 25.66 3.61 15.69
CA GLN A 50 26.15 3.70 14.31
C GLN A 50 25.03 3.39 13.30
N GLU A 51 24.25 2.34 13.56
CA GLU A 51 23.08 2.02 12.73
C GLU A 51 22.01 3.11 12.81
N PHE A 52 21.80 3.71 13.99
CA PHE A 52 20.87 4.81 14.18
C PHE A 52 21.26 6.04 13.36
N GLU A 53 22.55 6.38 13.29
CA GLU A 53 23.06 7.49 12.47
C GLU A 53 23.03 7.19 10.97
N ALA A 54 23.02 5.91 10.57
CA ALA A 54 22.90 5.47 9.18
C ALA A 54 21.46 5.43 8.66
N LEU A 55 20.46 5.63 9.53
CA LEU A 55 19.06 5.71 9.13
C LEU A 55 18.81 6.96 8.27
N GLU A 56 18.05 6.80 7.19
CA GLU A 56 17.75 7.87 6.26
C GLU A 56 16.33 8.40 6.51
N VAL A 57 16.18 9.69 6.80
CA VAL A 57 14.88 10.34 6.98
C VAL A 57 14.29 10.64 5.60
N LEU A 58 13.13 10.05 5.30
CA LEU A 58 12.44 10.29 4.03
C LEU A 58 11.55 11.53 4.11
N THR A 59 10.69 11.58 5.12
CA THR A 59 9.72 12.67 5.33
C THR A 59 9.16 12.60 6.74
N GLN A 60 8.34 13.57 7.12
CA GLN A 60 7.51 13.52 8.32
C GLN A 60 6.04 13.40 7.92
N GLU A 61 5.23 12.79 8.79
CA GLU A 61 3.79 12.74 8.60
C GLU A 61 3.21 14.14 8.34
N GLY A 62 2.35 14.29 7.34
CA GLY A 62 1.78 15.58 6.92
C GLY A 62 2.70 16.46 6.05
N THR A 63 3.94 16.03 5.77
CA THR A 63 4.86 16.76 4.86
C THR A 63 5.04 15.99 3.55
N PHE A 64 4.85 16.71 2.43
CA PHE A 64 5.04 16.18 1.09
C PHE A 64 6.31 16.76 0.49
N ASN A 65 7.30 15.90 0.21
CA ASN A 65 8.57 16.35 -0.35
C ASN A 65 8.59 16.36 -1.89
N PHE A 66 7.61 15.73 -2.56
CA PHE A 66 7.48 15.60 -4.02
C PHE A 66 8.78 15.23 -4.78
N LYS A 67 9.73 14.57 -4.13
CA LYS A 67 11.04 14.19 -4.71
C LYS A 67 11.01 12.83 -5.43
N GLY A 68 9.83 12.20 -5.55
CA GLY A 68 9.67 10.89 -6.18
C GLY A 68 9.90 10.94 -7.69
N ASP A 69 10.12 9.76 -8.28
CA ASP A 69 10.21 9.63 -9.75
C ASP A 69 8.81 9.78 -10.38
N PRO A 70 8.57 10.83 -11.20
CA PRO A 70 7.27 11.07 -11.79
C PRO A 70 6.82 9.96 -12.73
N LYS A 71 7.75 9.27 -13.42
CA LYS A 71 7.40 8.17 -14.33
C LYS A 71 6.90 6.96 -13.56
N ARG A 72 7.56 6.61 -12.46
CA ARG A 72 7.11 5.51 -11.58
C ARG A 72 5.76 5.82 -10.95
N PHE A 73 5.55 7.06 -10.52
CA PHE A 73 4.25 7.49 -9.99
C PHE A 73 3.13 7.35 -11.03
N ALA A 74 3.35 7.83 -12.26
CA ALA A 74 2.36 7.72 -13.34
C ALA A 74 2.06 6.25 -13.70
N LEU A 75 3.09 5.39 -13.77
CA LEU A 75 2.92 3.96 -14.03
C LEU A 75 2.10 3.27 -12.93
N PHE A 76 2.38 3.59 -11.67
CA PHE A 76 1.60 3.06 -10.55
C PHE A 76 0.14 3.52 -10.60
N ALA A 77 -0.09 4.81 -10.83
CA ALA A 77 -1.45 5.34 -10.95
C ALA A 77 -2.24 4.68 -12.08
N GLU A 78 -1.61 4.42 -13.23
CA GLU A 78 -2.24 3.72 -14.34
C GLU A 78 -2.49 2.24 -14.03
N ALA A 79 -1.55 1.57 -13.36
CA ALA A 79 -1.73 0.20 -12.89
C ALA A 79 -2.92 0.08 -11.92
N GLU A 80 -3.04 1.01 -10.96
CA GLU A 80 -4.18 1.07 -10.04
C GLU A 80 -5.50 1.36 -10.76
N ARG A 81 -5.48 2.25 -11.77
CA ARG A 81 -6.66 2.53 -12.60
C ARG A 81 -7.15 1.27 -13.32
N ILE A 82 -6.24 0.50 -13.92
CA ILE A 82 -6.56 -0.76 -14.60
C ILE A 82 -7.04 -1.81 -13.59
N ASN A 83 -6.30 -1.98 -12.50
CA ASN A 83 -6.63 -2.93 -11.44
C ASN A 83 -8.02 -2.66 -10.85
N SER A 84 -8.42 -1.40 -10.71
CA SER A 84 -9.72 -1.02 -10.16
C SER A 84 -10.84 -0.89 -11.21
N ALA A 85 -10.54 -1.03 -12.50
CA ALA A 85 -11.50 -0.79 -13.58
C ALA A 85 -12.75 -1.68 -13.48
N TYR A 86 -12.60 -2.92 -13.01
CA TYR A 86 -13.72 -3.87 -12.86
C TYR A 86 -14.81 -3.37 -11.91
N GLN A 87 -14.49 -2.47 -10.97
CA GLN A 87 -15.47 -1.93 -10.02
C GLN A 87 -16.49 -1.01 -10.70
N PHE A 88 -16.16 -0.49 -11.88
CA PHE A 88 -16.97 0.47 -12.61
C PHE A 88 -17.64 -0.10 -13.86
N ASP A 89 -17.37 -1.37 -14.19
CA ASP A 89 -17.98 -2.07 -15.32
C ASP A 89 -18.89 -3.22 -14.82
N PRO A 90 -20.22 -3.03 -14.81
CA PRO A 90 -21.16 -4.07 -14.41
C PRO A 90 -21.07 -5.36 -15.24
N LEU A 91 -20.52 -5.28 -16.45
CA LEU A 91 -20.39 -6.39 -17.40
C LEU A 91 -18.93 -6.81 -17.60
N PHE A 92 -18.03 -6.45 -16.67
CA PHE A 92 -16.59 -6.71 -16.79
C PHE A 92 -16.27 -8.17 -17.16
N ALA A 93 -16.93 -9.12 -16.50
CA ALA A 93 -16.71 -10.55 -16.74
C ALA A 93 -17.07 -10.97 -18.17
N VAL A 94 -18.10 -10.39 -18.78
CA VAL A 94 -18.47 -10.65 -20.17
C VAL A 94 -17.46 -10.00 -21.12
N ASN A 95 -17.11 -8.74 -20.87
CA ASN A 95 -16.20 -7.96 -21.72
C ASN A 95 -14.78 -8.55 -21.78
N CYS A 96 -14.34 -9.24 -20.74
CA CYS A 96 -13.05 -9.94 -20.70
C CYS A 96 -13.13 -11.45 -20.97
N SER A 97 -14.31 -11.98 -21.29
CA SER A 97 -14.49 -13.40 -21.61
C SER A 97 -14.14 -13.71 -23.07
N ILE A 98 -13.89 -14.99 -23.36
CA ILE A 98 -13.72 -15.51 -24.73
C ILE A 98 -15.11 -15.82 -25.36
N VAL A 99 -16.20 -15.50 -24.67
CA VAL A 99 -17.55 -15.76 -25.12
C VAL A 99 -18.04 -14.54 -25.90
N ASP A 100 -18.70 -14.78 -27.04
CA ASP A 100 -19.46 -13.77 -27.76
C ASP A 100 -20.96 -13.94 -27.42
N PRO A 101 -21.45 -13.39 -26.27
CA PRO A 101 -22.83 -13.60 -25.88
C PRO A 101 -23.76 -12.75 -26.74
N LEU A 102 -24.88 -13.35 -27.11
CA LEU A 102 -25.98 -12.63 -27.74
C LEU A 102 -26.64 -11.68 -26.72
N PRO A 103 -27.25 -10.56 -27.16
CA PRO A 103 -27.87 -9.60 -26.25
C PRO A 103 -28.86 -10.21 -25.26
N HIS A 104 -29.67 -11.18 -25.71
CA HIS A 104 -30.64 -11.87 -24.85
C HIS A 104 -29.97 -12.78 -23.81
N GLN A 105 -28.76 -13.30 -24.09
CA GLN A 105 -28.01 -14.14 -23.14
C GLN A 105 -27.44 -13.28 -22.01
N VAL A 106 -26.93 -12.09 -22.33
CA VAL A 106 -26.50 -11.11 -21.32
C VAL A 106 -27.68 -10.71 -20.44
N GLU A 107 -28.84 -10.41 -21.05
CA GLU A 107 -30.05 -10.06 -20.31
C GLU A 107 -30.52 -11.20 -19.40
N ALA A 108 -30.58 -12.44 -19.92
CA ALA A 108 -30.97 -13.61 -19.13
C ALA A 108 -30.12 -13.76 -17.87
N VAL A 109 -28.80 -13.61 -17.99
CA VAL A 109 -27.88 -13.77 -16.86
C VAL A 109 -27.94 -12.58 -15.90
N TYR A 110 -27.68 -11.37 -16.37
CA TYR A 110 -27.45 -10.21 -15.50
C TYR A 110 -28.74 -9.60 -14.93
N LYS A 111 -29.85 -9.68 -15.68
CA LYS A 111 -31.12 -9.09 -15.25
C LYS A 111 -31.99 -10.07 -14.49
N PHE A 112 -31.95 -11.36 -14.84
CA PHE A 112 -32.89 -12.35 -14.28
C PHE A 112 -32.22 -13.40 -13.40
N LEU A 113 -31.05 -13.94 -13.76
CA LEU A 113 -30.43 -15.03 -13.01
C LEU A 113 -29.59 -14.55 -11.82
N LEU A 114 -28.66 -13.60 -11.99
CA LEU A 114 -27.79 -13.10 -10.92
C LEU A 114 -28.53 -12.54 -9.68
N PRO A 115 -29.70 -11.87 -9.81
CA PRO A 115 -30.45 -11.42 -8.64
C PRO A 115 -31.08 -12.56 -7.81
N LEU A 116 -31.17 -13.79 -8.34
CA LEU A 116 -31.81 -14.90 -7.64
C LEU A 116 -30.94 -15.38 -6.47
N PRO A 117 -31.50 -15.52 -5.25
CA PRO A 117 -30.73 -15.84 -4.05
C PRO A 117 -30.08 -17.23 -4.05
N LYS A 118 -30.53 -18.11 -4.97
CA LYS A 118 -30.06 -19.49 -5.15
C LYS A 118 -28.89 -19.60 -6.13
N ILE A 119 -28.61 -18.55 -6.90
CA ILE A 119 -27.43 -18.46 -7.75
C ILE A 119 -26.48 -17.55 -6.99
N ARG A 120 -25.85 -18.09 -5.96
CA ARG A 120 -24.78 -17.40 -5.25
C ARG A 120 -23.48 -18.19 -5.34
N PHE A 121 -22.41 -17.43 -5.44
CA PHE A 121 -21.04 -17.82 -5.11
C PHE A 121 -20.97 -18.25 -3.64
#